data_AF-A0A7X9PL26-F1
#
_entry.id   AF-A0A7X9PL26-F1
#
_cell.length_a   1.000
_cell.length_b   1.000
_cell.length_c   1.000
_cell.angle_alpha   90.00
_cell.angle_beta   90.00
_cell.angle_gamma   90.00
#
_symmetry.space_group_name_H-M   'P 1'
#
loop_
_entity.id
_entity.type
_entity.pdbx_description
1 polymer ?
#
loop_
_entity_poly.entity_id
_entity_poly.type
_entity_poly.pdbx_seq_one_letter_code
_entity_poly.pdbx_strand_id
1 'polypeptide(L)'
;MDKTAYLDSYIEQYTKLAEIIETTNKRLLSDEPDKLIEENVNFFTKSFLVMMCAYLESYIKDALMVVIDDVNSKLNSTKIPHNLIKWTLNIEKEFKESDSKFEQLKIKLKKKDLDDYISGNPFKTKDLFKKFGIPLDKSENFNSQKDIVNSIVVKRNKVVHHNDDASDISNKDLNDFIEILKNYLENLDKEICKHIS
;
A
#
# COMPACT_ATOMS: atom_id res chain seq x y z
N MET A 1 -15.63 -9.14 8.48
CA MET A 1 -15.16 -9.34 7.08
C MET A 1 -13.85 -10.10 7.15
N ASP A 2 -13.64 -11.15 6.34
CA ASP A 2 -12.44 -12.01 6.48
C ASP A 2 -11.24 -11.50 5.69
N LYS A 3 -11.50 -10.77 4.59
CA LYS A 3 -10.48 -10.09 3.79
C LYS A 3 -11.05 -8.89 3.05
N THR A 4 -10.25 -7.89 2.71
CA THR A 4 -10.72 -6.80 1.83
C THR A 4 -10.97 -7.30 0.41
N ALA A 5 -11.83 -6.60 -0.34
CA ALA A 5 -12.19 -6.98 -1.71
C ALA A 5 -11.02 -6.93 -2.72
N TYR A 6 -9.89 -6.33 -2.33
CA TYR A 6 -8.75 -6.10 -3.23
C TYR A 6 -7.59 -7.07 -3.01
N LEU A 7 -7.49 -7.72 -1.86
CA LEU A 7 -6.33 -8.54 -1.48
C LEU A 7 -5.98 -9.58 -2.56
N ASP A 8 -6.94 -10.42 -2.95
CA ASP A 8 -6.71 -11.50 -3.93
C ASP A 8 -6.15 -10.96 -5.26
N SER A 9 -6.68 -9.83 -5.73
CA SER A 9 -6.25 -9.23 -7.00
C SER A 9 -4.80 -8.76 -6.95
N TYR A 10 -4.35 -8.22 -5.82
CA TYR A 10 -2.96 -7.81 -5.66
C TYR A 10 -2.03 -9.02 -5.45
N ILE A 11 -2.46 -10.05 -4.72
CA ILE A 11 -1.72 -11.31 -4.59
C ILE A 11 -1.53 -11.98 -5.96
N GLU A 12 -2.55 -11.94 -6.82
CA GLU A 12 -2.46 -12.43 -8.19
C GLU A 12 -1.46 -11.60 -9.04
N GLN A 13 -1.46 -10.27 -8.90
CA GLN A 13 -0.49 -9.41 -9.59
C GLN A 13 0.96 -9.73 -9.17
N TYR A 14 1.20 -9.95 -7.89
CA TYR A 14 2.50 -10.40 -7.40
C TYR A 14 2.90 -11.77 -7.95
N THR A 15 1.95 -12.71 -8.01
CA THR A 15 2.18 -14.05 -8.55
C THR A 15 2.56 -13.99 -10.02
N LYS A 16 1.84 -13.20 -10.82
CA LYS A 16 2.18 -12.95 -12.24
C LYS A 16 3.55 -12.29 -12.40
N LEU A 17 3.90 -11.34 -11.52
CA LEU A 17 5.23 -10.71 -11.55
C LEU A 17 6.33 -11.73 -11.27
N ALA A 18 6.15 -12.63 -10.31
CA ALA A 18 7.09 -13.71 -10.02
C ALA A 18 7.26 -14.67 -11.21
N GLU A 19 6.17 -15.04 -11.87
CA GLU A 19 6.20 -15.87 -13.09
C GLU A 19 6.97 -15.20 -14.23
N ILE A 20 6.80 -13.88 -14.39
CA ILE A 20 7.54 -13.08 -15.38
C ILE A 20 9.04 -13.09 -15.04
N ILE A 21 9.40 -12.83 -13.78
CA ILE A 21 10.80 -12.86 -13.33
C ILE A 21 11.42 -14.23 -13.56
N GLU A 22 10.70 -15.31 -13.26
CA GLU A 22 11.18 -16.68 -13.48
C GLU A 22 11.38 -16.97 -14.97
N THR A 23 10.44 -16.53 -15.82
CA THR A 23 10.55 -16.66 -17.28
C THR A 23 11.74 -15.86 -17.83
N THR A 24 11.93 -14.63 -17.35
CA THR A 24 13.09 -13.79 -17.69
C THR A 24 14.39 -14.48 -17.29
N ASN A 25 14.44 -15.07 -16.09
CA ASN A 25 15.62 -15.78 -15.61
C ASN A 25 15.91 -17.04 -16.42
N LYS A 26 14.88 -17.80 -16.81
CA LYS A 26 15.02 -18.99 -17.67
C LYS A 26 15.58 -18.63 -19.05
N ARG A 27 15.16 -17.50 -19.64
CA ARG A 27 15.66 -17.01 -20.94
C ARG A 27 17.07 -16.42 -20.87
N LEU A 28 17.49 -15.95 -19.70
CA LEU A 28 18.84 -15.45 -19.48
C LEU A 28 19.85 -16.60 -19.32
N LEU A 29 19.43 -17.72 -18.73
CA LEU A 29 20.27 -18.88 -18.42
C LEU A 29 20.17 -20.01 -19.47
N SER A 30 19.46 -19.81 -20.58
CA SER A 30 19.35 -20.81 -21.66
C SER A 30 20.64 -20.93 -22.46
N ASP A 31 20.82 -22.07 -23.13
CA ASP A 31 21.99 -22.33 -23.99
C ASP A 31 22.14 -21.29 -25.12
N GLU A 32 21.01 -20.76 -25.60
CA GLU A 32 20.93 -19.56 -26.44
C GLU A 32 20.19 -18.47 -25.65
N PRO A 33 20.91 -17.56 -24.95
CA PRO A 33 20.27 -16.48 -24.19
C PRO A 33 19.52 -15.48 -25.07
N ASP A 34 18.41 -14.96 -24.54
CA ASP A 34 17.69 -13.84 -25.16
C ASP A 34 18.53 -12.56 -25.07
N LYS A 35 19.09 -12.12 -26.21
CA LYS A 35 19.99 -10.96 -26.28
C LYS A 35 19.38 -9.66 -25.74
N LEU A 36 18.08 -9.45 -25.94
CA LEU A 36 17.42 -8.25 -25.40
C LEU A 36 17.45 -8.27 -23.87
N ILE A 37 17.20 -9.44 -23.27
CA ILE A 37 17.24 -9.62 -21.82
C ILE A 37 18.67 -9.51 -21.30
N GLU A 38 19.62 -10.19 -21.94
CA GLU A 38 21.04 -10.20 -21.57
C GLU A 38 21.65 -8.78 -21.58
N GLU A 39 21.40 -8.01 -22.64
CA GLU A 39 21.91 -6.65 -22.78
C GLU A 39 21.23 -5.66 -21.82
N ASN A 40 20.07 -6.00 -21.27
CA ASN A 40 19.23 -5.10 -20.46
C ASN A 40 18.86 -5.65 -19.07
N VAL A 41 19.61 -6.63 -18.53
CA VAL A 41 19.30 -7.28 -17.24
C VAL A 41 19.02 -6.26 -16.13
N ASN A 42 19.89 -5.26 -15.99
CA ASN A 42 19.75 -4.22 -14.98
C ASN A 42 18.42 -3.46 -15.11
N PHE A 43 18.00 -3.14 -16.33
CA PHE A 43 16.73 -2.45 -16.58
C PHE A 43 15.53 -3.30 -16.13
N PHE A 44 15.55 -4.60 -16.42
CA PHE A 44 14.51 -5.54 -16.00
C PHE A 44 14.46 -5.66 -14.47
N THR A 45 15.60 -5.88 -13.80
CA THR A 45 15.69 -5.96 -12.33
C THR A 45 15.14 -4.70 -11.66
N LYS A 46 15.53 -3.51 -12.16
CA LYS A 46 15.01 -2.23 -11.68
C LYS A 46 13.50 -2.12 -11.85
N SER A 47 12.99 -2.49 -13.03
CA SER A 47 11.57 -2.45 -13.35
C SER A 47 10.76 -3.37 -12.43
N PHE A 48 11.22 -4.59 -12.18
CA PHE A 48 10.56 -5.53 -11.27
C PHE A 48 10.50 -5.00 -9.83
N LEU A 49 11.59 -4.43 -9.33
CA LEU A 49 11.65 -3.82 -7.99
C LEU A 49 10.72 -2.62 -7.85
N VAL A 50 10.60 -1.79 -8.89
CA VAL A 50 9.66 -0.67 -8.91
C VAL A 50 8.22 -1.18 -8.92
N MET A 51 7.92 -2.18 -9.76
CA MET A 51 6.57 -2.74 -9.89
C MET A 51 6.07 -3.37 -8.59
N MET A 52 6.89 -4.16 -7.89
CA MET A 52 6.49 -4.74 -6.60
C MET A 52 6.14 -3.66 -5.56
N CYS A 53 6.91 -2.57 -5.46
CA CYS A 53 6.60 -1.49 -4.54
C CYS A 53 5.35 -0.70 -4.96
N ALA A 54 5.12 -0.53 -6.26
CA ALA A 54 3.91 0.11 -6.77
C ALA A 54 2.64 -0.69 -6.45
N TYR A 55 2.71 -2.03 -6.51
CA TYR A 55 1.61 -2.91 -6.08
C TYR A 55 1.33 -2.77 -4.58
N LEU A 56 2.38 -2.75 -3.75
CA LEU A 56 2.23 -2.50 -2.31
C LEU A 56 1.51 -1.16 -2.04
N GLU A 57 1.99 -0.08 -2.65
CA GLU A 57 1.45 1.27 -2.48
C GLU A 57 -0.02 1.35 -2.94
N SER A 58 -0.33 0.73 -4.08
CA SER A 58 -1.68 0.71 -4.63
C SER A 58 -2.65 -0.09 -3.77
N TYR A 59 -2.22 -1.25 -3.25
CA TYR A 59 -3.04 -2.02 -2.31
C TYR A 59 -3.33 -1.24 -1.03
N ILE A 60 -2.32 -0.61 -0.41
CA ILE A 60 -2.51 0.19 0.82
C ILE A 60 -3.58 1.26 0.57
N LYS A 61 -3.52 1.93 -0.57
CA LYS A 61 -4.47 2.96 -0.97
C LYS A 61 -5.90 2.40 -1.09
N ASP A 62 -6.06 1.27 -1.76
CA ASP A 62 -7.35 0.63 -1.95
C ASP A 62 -7.93 0.09 -0.64
N ALA A 63 -7.11 -0.54 0.20
CA ALA A 63 -7.54 -1.07 1.48
C ALA A 63 -8.00 0.04 2.45
N LEU A 64 -7.33 1.20 2.47
CA LEU A 64 -7.78 2.36 3.25
C LEU A 64 -9.09 2.96 2.72
N MET A 65 -9.37 2.87 1.42
CA MET A 65 -10.68 3.28 0.89
C MET A 65 -11.81 2.40 1.41
N VAL A 66 -11.58 1.09 1.59
CA VAL A 66 -12.56 0.20 2.22
C VAL A 66 -12.92 0.68 3.63
N VAL A 67 -11.92 1.12 4.41
CA VAL A 67 -12.14 1.68 5.75
C VAL A 67 -12.96 2.98 5.69
N ILE A 68 -12.67 3.86 4.74
CA ILE A 68 -13.43 5.11 4.55
C ILE A 68 -14.90 4.81 4.22
N ASP A 69 -15.13 3.85 3.33
CA ASP A 69 -16.46 3.47 2.87
C ASP A 69 -17.28 2.83 4.00
N ASP A 70 -16.66 1.95 4.80
CA ASP A 70 -17.27 1.38 5.99
C ASP A 70 -17.66 2.46 7.01
N VAL A 71 -16.75 3.39 7.33
CA VAL A 71 -17.04 4.50 8.25
C VAL A 71 -18.15 5.38 7.71
N ASN A 72 -18.16 5.70 6.41
CA ASN A 72 -19.23 6.47 5.79
C ASN A 72 -20.58 5.74 5.85
N SER A 73 -20.61 4.42 5.66
CA SER A 73 -21.82 3.60 5.83
C SER A 73 -22.37 3.73 7.26
N LYS A 74 -21.51 3.61 8.27
CA LYS A 74 -21.87 3.77 9.69
C LYS A 74 -22.37 5.18 10.00
N LEU A 75 -21.69 6.22 9.50
CA LEU A 75 -22.11 7.61 9.69
C LEU A 75 -23.49 7.89 9.08
N ASN A 76 -23.75 7.38 7.87
CA ASN A 76 -25.05 7.50 7.21
C ASN A 76 -26.17 6.81 8.01
N SER A 77 -25.88 5.66 8.61
CA SER A 77 -26.86 4.94 9.44
C SER A 77 -27.20 5.67 10.75
N THR A 78 -26.22 6.36 11.34
CA THR A 78 -26.34 7.03 12.65
C THR A 78 -26.90 8.45 12.53
N LYS A 79 -26.89 9.03 11.33
CA LYS A 79 -27.45 10.36 11.00
C LYS A 79 -26.86 11.51 11.83
N ILE A 80 -25.55 11.48 12.09
CA ILE A 80 -24.86 12.53 12.85
C ILE A 80 -24.90 13.85 12.07
N PRO A 81 -25.34 14.98 12.66
CA PRO A 81 -25.37 16.28 11.96
C PRO A 81 -23.96 16.81 11.67
N HIS A 82 -23.71 17.23 10.42
CA HIS A 82 -22.43 17.82 10.02
C HIS A 82 -22.06 19.06 10.84
N ASN A 83 -23.01 19.98 10.99
CA ASN A 83 -22.82 21.26 11.68
C ASN A 83 -22.40 21.08 13.14
N LEU A 84 -22.96 20.08 13.84
CA LEU A 84 -22.62 19.81 15.24
C LEU A 84 -21.12 19.51 15.38
N ILE A 85 -20.61 18.55 14.61
CA ILE A 85 -19.20 18.16 14.66
C ILE A 85 -18.29 19.30 14.19
N LYS A 86 -18.66 19.99 13.11
CA LYS A 86 -17.87 21.10 12.57
C LYS A 86 -17.75 22.25 13.56
N TRP A 87 -18.83 22.58 14.26
CA TRP A 87 -18.84 23.59 15.32
C TRP A 87 -17.95 23.16 16.48
N THR A 88 -18.07 21.92 16.97
CA THR A 88 -17.23 21.42 18.08
C THR A 88 -15.73 21.45 17.75
N LEU A 89 -15.34 21.08 16.53
CA LEU A 89 -13.93 21.11 16.09
C LEU A 89 -13.38 22.52 15.86
N ASN A 90 -14.22 23.55 15.82
CA ASN A 90 -13.85 24.94 15.59
C ASN A 90 -14.46 25.88 16.62
N ILE A 91 -14.67 25.42 17.86
CA ILE A 91 -15.41 26.17 18.89
C ILE A 91 -14.79 27.54 19.21
N GLU A 92 -13.46 27.66 19.03
CA GLU A 92 -12.69 28.89 19.23
C GLU A 92 -12.81 29.87 18.05
N LYS A 93 -13.42 29.47 16.94
CA LYS A 93 -13.60 30.27 15.73
C LYS A 93 -15.09 30.55 15.52
N GLU A 94 -15.40 31.71 14.95
CA GLU A 94 -16.76 32.02 14.52
C GLU A 94 -17.23 30.98 13.49
N PHE A 95 -18.39 30.36 13.76
CA PHE A 95 -19.00 29.39 12.86
C PHE A 95 -19.59 30.11 11.65
N LYS A 96 -18.87 30.09 10.53
CA LYS A 96 -19.27 30.83 9.33
C LYS A 96 -20.49 30.20 8.68
N GLU A 97 -21.36 31.02 8.14
CA GLU A 97 -22.55 30.57 7.40
C GLU A 97 -22.19 29.71 6.18
N SER A 98 -21.04 29.98 5.54
CA SER A 98 -20.48 29.15 4.46
C SER A 98 -20.12 27.72 4.88
N ASP A 99 -19.85 27.50 6.16
CA ASP A 99 -19.58 26.19 6.76
C ASP A 99 -20.87 25.50 7.25
N SER A 100 -21.99 26.24 7.35
CA SER A 100 -23.28 25.71 7.75
C SER A 100 -23.93 24.93 6.61
N LYS A 101 -23.94 23.60 6.74
CA LYS A 101 -24.57 22.70 5.77
C LYS A 101 -25.52 21.77 6.51
N PHE A 102 -26.80 21.83 6.11
CA PHE A 102 -27.83 20.90 6.57
C PHE A 102 -27.66 19.53 5.89
N GLU A 103 -26.53 18.87 6.15
CA GLU A 103 -26.21 17.52 5.69
C GLU A 103 -25.76 16.64 6.86
N GLN A 104 -25.76 15.32 6.63
CA GLN A 104 -25.17 14.36 7.54
C GLN A 104 -23.64 14.40 7.45
N LEU A 105 -22.98 14.09 8.56
CA LEU A 105 -21.53 13.95 8.60
C LEU A 105 -21.09 12.84 7.64
N LYS A 106 -20.10 13.15 6.81
CA LYS A 106 -19.44 12.19 5.92
C LYS A 106 -17.97 12.53 5.78
N ILE A 107 -17.15 11.51 5.66
CA ILE A 107 -15.73 11.61 5.31
C ILE A 107 -15.66 11.85 3.79
N LYS A 108 -15.16 13.02 3.40
CA LYS A 108 -15.05 13.46 1.99
C LYS A 108 -13.70 13.12 1.35
N LEU A 109 -12.91 12.22 1.95
CA LEU A 109 -11.64 11.78 1.39
C LEU A 109 -11.90 10.92 0.15
N LYS A 110 -11.29 11.31 -0.96
CA LYS A 110 -11.27 10.53 -2.20
C LYS A 110 -9.94 9.80 -2.32
N LYS A 111 -9.91 8.77 -3.18
CA LYS A 111 -8.69 8.03 -3.50
C LYS A 111 -7.52 8.96 -3.83
N LYS A 112 -7.73 10.02 -4.62
CA LYS A 112 -6.68 11.01 -4.96
C LYS A 112 -6.14 11.81 -3.77
N ASP A 113 -6.94 12.02 -2.73
CA ASP A 113 -6.54 12.82 -1.57
C ASP A 113 -5.59 12.02 -0.66
N LEU A 114 -5.44 10.71 -0.90
CA LEU A 114 -4.49 9.85 -0.21
C LEU A 114 -3.13 9.81 -0.90
N ASP A 115 -2.99 10.20 -2.17
CA ASP A 115 -1.78 9.98 -2.98
C ASP A 115 -0.50 10.47 -2.29
N ASP A 116 -0.53 11.69 -1.73
CA ASP A 116 0.64 12.29 -1.05
C ASP A 116 1.01 11.61 0.28
N TYR A 117 0.11 10.77 0.82
CA TYR A 117 0.29 10.08 2.09
C TYR A 117 0.66 8.60 1.92
N ILE A 118 0.38 8.01 0.76
CA ILE A 118 0.70 6.62 0.49
C ILE A 118 2.21 6.45 0.37
N SER A 119 2.72 5.41 1.03
CA SER A 119 4.12 5.03 0.93
C SER A 119 4.27 3.54 1.18
N GLY A 120 5.13 2.89 0.41
CA GLY A 120 5.54 1.51 0.69
C GLY A 120 6.35 1.39 1.98
N ASN A 121 6.91 2.50 2.50
CA ASN A 121 7.72 2.49 3.71
C ASN A 121 6.84 2.16 4.94
N PRO A 122 7.08 1.03 5.65
CA PRO A 122 6.23 0.58 6.75
C PRO A 122 6.09 1.58 7.91
N PHE A 123 7.12 2.39 8.18
CA PHE A 123 7.05 3.39 9.25
C PHE A 123 6.08 4.53 8.89
N LYS A 124 6.12 4.99 7.63
CA LYS A 124 5.14 5.97 7.11
C LYS A 124 3.75 5.36 7.00
N THR A 125 3.65 4.09 6.55
CA THR A 125 2.38 3.34 6.50
C THR A 125 1.75 3.27 7.89
N LYS A 126 2.52 2.92 8.93
CA LYS A 126 2.05 2.90 10.33
C LYS A 126 1.49 4.25 10.77
N ASP A 127 2.21 5.33 10.49
CA ASP A 127 1.77 6.68 10.88
C ASP A 127 0.48 7.09 10.14
N LEU A 128 0.31 6.66 8.89
CA LEU A 128 -0.93 6.84 8.15
C LEU A 128 -2.06 6.03 8.79
N PHE A 129 -1.85 4.74 9.06
CA PHE A 129 -2.86 3.85 9.65
C PHE A 129 -3.33 4.29 11.03
N LYS A 130 -2.44 4.93 11.80
CA LYS A 130 -2.80 5.57 13.06
C LYS A 130 -3.90 6.63 12.89
N LYS A 131 -3.92 7.37 11.78
CA LYS A 131 -4.98 8.35 11.47
C LYS A 131 -6.33 7.68 11.20
N PHE A 132 -6.31 6.43 10.75
CA PHE A 132 -7.50 5.59 10.55
C PHE A 132 -7.88 4.79 11.81
N GLY A 133 -7.16 4.96 12.91
CA GLY A 133 -7.41 4.23 14.15
C GLY A 133 -6.93 2.78 14.15
N ILE A 134 -6.06 2.38 13.21
CA ILE A 134 -5.53 1.02 13.09
C ILE A 134 -4.12 0.97 13.70
N PRO A 135 -3.92 0.34 14.89
CA PRO A 135 -2.65 0.34 15.60
C PRO A 135 -1.73 -0.80 15.13
N LEU A 136 -1.09 -0.62 13.97
CA LEU A 136 -0.16 -1.62 13.40
C LEU A 136 1.02 -1.96 14.33
N ASP A 137 1.41 -1.03 15.20
CA ASP A 137 2.46 -1.21 16.20
C ASP A 137 2.16 -2.30 17.25
N LYS A 138 0.89 -2.67 17.40
CA LYS A 138 0.46 -3.77 18.28
C LYS A 138 0.46 -5.13 17.59
N SER A 139 0.67 -5.19 16.28
CA SER A 139 0.70 -6.45 15.53
C SER A 139 2.12 -7.03 15.54
N GLU A 140 2.26 -8.24 16.07
CA GLU A 140 3.54 -8.97 16.08
C GLU A 140 4.03 -9.24 14.65
N ASN A 141 3.12 -9.62 13.76
CA ASN A 141 3.42 -9.86 12.34
C ASN A 141 3.92 -8.59 11.64
N PHE A 142 3.28 -7.45 11.87
CA PHE A 142 3.76 -6.19 11.32
C PHE A 142 5.16 -5.85 11.86
N ASN A 143 5.36 -6.02 13.17
CA ASN A 143 6.64 -5.70 13.80
C ASN A 143 7.80 -6.58 13.35
N SER A 144 7.55 -7.85 13.04
CA SER A 144 8.56 -8.76 12.49
C SER A 144 8.87 -8.50 11.01
N GLN A 145 7.92 -7.93 10.26
CA GLN A 145 8.06 -7.69 8.81
C GLN A 145 8.52 -6.26 8.45
N LYS A 146 8.28 -5.25 9.30
CA LYS A 146 8.51 -3.83 8.95
C LYS A 146 9.94 -3.52 8.52
N ASP A 147 10.95 -4.13 9.14
CA ASP A 147 12.35 -3.80 8.85
C ASP A 147 12.80 -4.39 7.51
N ILE A 148 12.39 -5.62 7.22
CA ILE A 148 12.69 -6.27 5.93
C ILE A 148 11.93 -5.59 4.79
N VAL A 149 10.66 -5.25 4.96
CA VAL A 149 9.89 -4.50 3.94
C VAL A 149 10.49 -3.10 3.73
N ASN A 150 10.91 -2.43 4.81
CA ASN A 150 11.61 -1.15 4.70
C ASN A 150 12.90 -1.28 3.87
N SER A 151 13.66 -2.36 4.05
CA SER A 151 14.90 -2.59 3.28
C SER A 151 14.64 -2.71 1.77
N ILE A 152 13.55 -3.39 1.38
CA ILE A 152 13.11 -3.53 -0.02
C ILE A 152 12.75 -2.15 -0.59
N VAL A 153 11.97 -1.36 0.15
CA VAL A 153 11.55 -0.02 -0.28
C VAL A 153 12.74 0.94 -0.38
N VAL A 154 13.70 0.85 0.53
CA VAL A 154 14.95 1.63 0.46
C VAL A 154 15.76 1.24 -0.78
N LYS A 155 15.86 -0.06 -1.10
CA LYS A 155 16.48 -0.52 -2.36
C LYS A 155 15.76 0.06 -3.58
N ARG A 156 14.42 0.04 -3.61
CA ARG A 156 13.63 0.68 -4.69
C ARG A 156 13.95 2.16 -4.83
N ASN A 157 13.98 2.88 -3.71
CA ASN A 157 14.23 4.32 -3.72
C ASN A 157 15.61 4.66 -4.28
N LYS A 158 16.63 3.85 -3.98
CA LYS A 158 17.97 4.00 -4.56
C LYS A 158 17.95 3.81 -6.08
N VAL A 159 17.31 2.75 -6.55
CA VAL A 159 17.12 2.48 -7.98
C VAL A 159 16.40 3.64 -8.69
N VAL A 160 15.34 4.18 -8.09
CA VAL A 160 14.52 5.26 -8.72
C VAL A 160 15.21 6.61 -8.66
N HIS A 161 15.78 7.00 -7.51
CA HIS A 161 16.27 8.37 -7.30
C HIS A 161 17.76 8.56 -7.59
N HIS A 162 18.56 7.50 -7.48
CA HIS A 162 20.00 7.57 -7.72
C HIS A 162 20.41 6.85 -9.00
N ASN A 163 19.45 6.23 -9.71
CA ASN A 163 19.70 5.34 -10.84
C ASN A 163 20.74 4.26 -10.49
N ASP A 164 20.84 3.91 -9.20
CA ASP A 164 21.81 2.95 -8.70
C ASP A 164 21.68 1.65 -9.48
N ASP A 165 22.81 1.05 -9.81
CA ASP A 165 22.84 -0.22 -10.49
C ASP A 165 22.20 -1.30 -9.60
N ALA A 166 21.28 -2.09 -10.14
CA ALA A 166 20.62 -3.18 -9.42
C ALA A 166 21.38 -4.51 -9.58
N SER A 167 22.67 -4.43 -9.92
CA SER A 167 23.55 -5.58 -10.09
C SER A 167 23.80 -6.35 -8.80
N ASP A 168 23.49 -5.76 -7.64
CA ASP A 168 23.52 -6.43 -6.32
C ASP A 168 22.27 -7.26 -6.02
N ILE A 169 21.29 -7.32 -6.93
CA ILE A 169 20.01 -8.03 -6.75
C ILE A 169 19.87 -9.10 -7.83
N SER A 170 19.76 -10.36 -7.41
CA SER A 170 19.46 -11.46 -8.32
C SER A 170 17.96 -11.61 -8.55
N ASN A 171 17.57 -12.28 -9.64
CA ASN A 171 16.17 -12.64 -9.89
C ASN A 171 15.58 -13.53 -8.78
N LYS A 172 16.42 -14.30 -8.07
CA LYS A 172 15.99 -15.09 -6.92
C LYS A 172 15.62 -14.16 -5.75
N ASP A 173 16.44 -13.16 -5.46
CA ASP A 173 16.15 -12.17 -4.40
C ASP A 173 14.83 -11.44 -4.67
N LEU A 174 14.54 -11.12 -5.94
CA LEU A 174 13.26 -10.50 -6.32
C LEU A 174 12.06 -11.40 -6.02
N ASN A 175 12.15 -12.70 -6.28
CA ASN A 175 11.08 -13.64 -5.95
C ASN A 175 10.91 -13.78 -4.42
N ASP A 176 12.01 -13.81 -3.67
CA ASP A 176 11.96 -13.83 -2.21
C ASP A 176 11.30 -12.54 -1.67
N PHE A 177 11.62 -11.38 -2.27
CA PHE A 177 10.95 -10.12 -1.94
C PHE A 177 9.46 -10.14 -2.24
N ILE A 178 9.03 -10.75 -3.35
CA ILE A 178 7.61 -10.89 -3.69
C ILE A 178 6.86 -11.70 -2.60
N GLU A 179 7.42 -12.82 -2.15
CA GLU A 179 6.78 -13.62 -1.08
C GLU A 179 6.73 -12.87 0.25
N ILE A 180 7.78 -12.11 0.59
CA ILE A 180 7.76 -11.23 1.77
C ILE A 180 6.64 -10.18 1.65
N LEU A 181 6.50 -9.54 0.50
CA LEU A 181 5.50 -8.50 0.26
C LEU A 181 4.07 -9.06 0.23
N LYS A 182 3.85 -10.25 -0.34
CA LYS A 182 2.55 -10.95 -0.28
C LYS A 182 2.13 -11.24 1.15
N ASN A 183 3.02 -11.84 1.94
CA ASN A 183 2.77 -12.11 3.36
C ASN A 183 2.51 -10.83 4.16
N TYR A 184 3.22 -9.74 3.83
CA TYR A 184 2.99 -8.44 4.45
C TYR A 184 1.61 -7.87 4.09
N LEU A 185 1.16 -7.99 2.83
CA LEU A 185 -0.19 -7.59 2.43
C LEU A 185 -1.27 -8.35 3.19
N GLU A 186 -1.17 -9.67 3.28
CA GLU A 186 -2.14 -10.49 4.00
C GLU A 186 -2.23 -10.12 5.48
N ASN A 187 -1.10 -9.81 6.11
CA ASN A 187 -1.08 -9.39 7.51
C ASN A 187 -1.66 -7.98 7.70
N LEU A 188 -1.37 -7.05 6.80
CA LEU A 188 -2.03 -5.73 6.80
C LEU A 188 -3.54 -5.88 6.63
N ASP A 189 -3.98 -6.71 5.69
CA ASP A 189 -5.39 -6.97 5.42
C ASP A 189 -6.13 -7.47 6.66
N LYS A 190 -5.53 -8.43 7.37
CA LYS A 190 -6.07 -8.95 8.64
C LYS A 190 -6.23 -7.84 9.68
N GLU A 191 -5.24 -6.96 9.84
CA GLU A 191 -5.36 -5.84 10.78
C GLU A 191 -6.45 -4.84 10.38
N ILE A 192 -6.62 -4.60 9.07
CA ILE A 192 -7.68 -3.74 8.54
C ILE A 192 -9.06 -4.36 8.80
N CYS A 193 -9.22 -5.65 8.48
CA CYS A 193 -10.48 -6.37 8.65
C CYS A 193 -10.93 -6.48 10.11
N LYS A 194 -10.02 -6.48 11.09
CA LYS A 194 -10.38 -6.39 12.51
C LYS A 194 -11.07 -5.07 12.88
N HIS A 195 -10.85 -4.01 12.09
CA HIS A 195 -11.38 -2.65 12.35
C HIS A 195 -12.65 -2.35 11.54
N ILE A 196 -12.94 -3.14 10.51
CA ILE A 196 -14.17 -3.06 9.71
C ILE A 196 -15.22 -3.97 10.35
N SER A 197 -16.45 -3.48 10.50
CA SER A 197 -17.54 -4.19 11.20
C SER A 197 -18.51 -4.85 10.24
#